data_AF-A0A367QTL3-F1
#
_entry.id   AF-A0A367QTL3-F1
#
_cell.length_a   1.000
_cell.length_b   1.000
_cell.length_c   1.000
_cell.angle_alpha   90.00
_cell.angle_beta   90.00
_cell.angle_gamma   90.00
#
_symmetry.space_group_name_H-M   'P 1'
#
loop_
_entity.id
_entity.type
_entity.pdbx_description
1 polymer ?
#
loop_
_entity_poly.entity_id
_entity_poly.type
_entity_poly.pdbx_seq_one_letter_code
_entity_poly.pdbx_strand_id
1 'polypeptide(L)'
;MIGELFTTGVSIKQQYPGNENKWIAVISYEDESHANLRGVQGTLQNKYGDNLLNAIKTVLEDSEKMGIRMMSLPGQNPRLYIKELFVNNSESWEQIQVAADALNFEVMNCLDK
;
A
#
# COMPACT_ATOMS: atom_id res chain seq x y z
N MET A 1 15.53 21.67 -8.29
CA MET A 1 15.10 20.96 -7.07
C MET A 1 14.48 19.68 -7.57
N ILE A 2 15.11 18.53 -7.35
CA ILE A 2 14.49 17.23 -7.64
C ILE A 2 13.38 17.13 -6.61
N GLY A 3 12.12 17.16 -7.02
CA GLY A 3 11.04 17.12 -6.03
C GLY A 3 11.02 15.76 -5.34
N GLU A 4 10.56 15.79 -4.09
CA GLU A 4 10.52 14.60 -3.26
C GLU A 4 9.38 13.71 -3.76
N LEU A 5 9.66 12.42 -3.96
CA LEU A 5 8.63 11.43 -4.24
C LEU A 5 7.89 11.16 -2.93
N PHE A 6 6.56 11.24 -2.96
CA PHE A 6 5.74 10.96 -1.79
C PHE A 6 4.64 9.95 -2.09
N THR A 7 4.18 9.26 -1.05
CA THR A 7 2.99 8.41 -1.06
C THR A 7 2.11 8.77 0.13
N THR A 8 0.80 8.55 0.01
CA THR A 8 -0.20 8.80 1.07
C THR A 8 -0.66 7.52 1.78
N GLY A 9 -0.12 6.36 1.40
CA GLY A 9 -0.45 5.09 2.01
C GLY A 9 -0.03 3.87 1.19
N VAL A 10 -0.48 2.71 1.65
CA VAL A 10 -0.27 1.43 0.98
C VAL A 10 -1.63 0.90 0.54
N SER A 11 -1.76 0.53 -0.73
CA SER A 11 -2.93 -0.19 -1.21
C SER A 11 -2.68 -1.69 -1.17
N ILE A 12 -3.70 -2.47 -0.81
CA ILE A 12 -3.62 -3.92 -0.79
C ILE A 12 -4.69 -4.55 -1.68
N LYS A 13 -4.31 -5.66 -2.31
CA LYS A 13 -5.14 -6.47 -3.18
C LYS A 13 -4.90 -7.95 -2.91
N GLN A 14 -5.94 -8.77 -3.00
CA GLN A 14 -5.81 -10.22 -3.07
C GLN A 14 -5.90 -10.71 -4.51
N GLN A 15 -5.08 -11.69 -4.86
CA GLN A 15 -5.16 -12.39 -6.14
C GLN A 15 -4.96 -13.90 -5.93
N TYR A 16 -5.60 -14.69 -6.80
CA TYR A 16 -5.46 -16.15 -6.86
C TYR A 16 -4.68 -16.57 -8.12
N PRO A 17 -3.34 -16.56 -8.10
CA PRO A 17 -2.57 -17.25 -9.12
C PRO A 17 -2.71 -18.77 -8.92
N GLY A 18 -3.73 -19.36 -9.57
CA GLY A 18 -4.07 -20.77 -9.40
C GLY A 18 -4.93 -21.00 -8.16
N ASN A 19 -4.41 -21.73 -7.17
CA ASN A 19 -5.15 -22.14 -5.96
C ASN A 19 -4.66 -21.48 -4.66
N GLU A 20 -3.65 -20.61 -4.72
CA GLU A 20 -3.06 -19.98 -3.53
C GLU A 20 -3.57 -18.55 -3.37
N ASN A 21 -4.04 -18.19 -2.19
CA ASN A 21 -4.37 -16.80 -1.87
C ASN A 21 -3.06 -16.02 -1.70
N LYS A 22 -2.84 -15.01 -2.54
CA LYS A 22 -1.67 -14.14 -2.47
C LYS A 22 -2.08 -12.69 -2.25
N TRP A 23 -1.30 -12.01 -1.42
CA TRP A 23 -1.42 -10.58 -1.17
C TRP A 23 -0.46 -9.78 -2.04
N ILE A 24 -0.98 -8.71 -2.61
CA ILE A 24 -0.22 -7.70 -3.33
C ILE A 24 -0.37 -6.38 -2.60
N ALA A 25 0.75 -5.86 -2.10
CA ALA A 25 0.87 -4.51 -1.58
C ALA A 25 1.37 -3.59 -2.72
N VAL A 26 0.80 -2.39 -2.79
CA VAL A 26 1.08 -1.41 -3.83
C VAL A 26 1.24 -0.03 -3.19
N ILE A 27 2.36 0.63 -3.45
CA ILE A 27 2.59 2.04 -3.12
C ILE A 27 2.48 2.84 -4.41
N SER A 28 1.52 3.76 -4.46
CA SER A 28 1.42 4.77 -5.52
C SER A 28 2.12 6.03 -5.06
N TYR A 29 3.08 6.51 -5.83
CA TYR A 29 3.86 7.69 -5.48
C TYR A 29 3.76 8.77 -6.55
N GLU A 30 3.88 10.01 -6.11
CA GLU A 30 3.87 11.21 -6.95
C GLU A 30 5.01 12.15 -6.52
N ASP A 31 5.49 12.98 -7.44
CA ASP A 31 6.47 14.02 -7.16
C ASP A 31 5.77 15.30 -6.67
N GLU A 32 6.27 15.94 -5.60
CA GLU A 32 5.79 17.24 -5.11
C GLU A 32 6.01 18.41 -6.11
N SER A 33 6.75 18.19 -7.20
CA SER A 33 7.09 19.22 -8.19
C SER A 33 5.86 19.77 -8.95
N HIS A 34 5.52 21.02 -8.64
CA HIS A 34 4.47 21.88 -9.20
C HIS A 34 4.01 21.61 -10.66
N ALA A 35 2.70 21.32 -10.78
CA ALA A 35 1.67 21.75 -11.75
C ALA A 35 1.94 21.90 -13.27
N ASN A 36 3.16 21.96 -13.80
CA ASN A 36 3.41 22.31 -15.21
C ASN A 36 4.29 21.33 -16.00
N LEU A 37 4.88 20.31 -15.37
CA LEU A 37 5.71 19.33 -16.07
C LEU A 37 5.37 17.93 -15.56
N ARG A 38 4.33 17.31 -16.15
CA ARG A 38 3.96 15.88 -16.01
C ARG A 38 4.73 15.17 -14.89
N GLY A 39 4.33 15.41 -13.64
CA GLY A 39 5.05 14.96 -12.45
C GLY A 39 5.33 13.46 -12.54
N VAL A 40 6.45 13.01 -11.96
CA VAL A 40 6.77 11.58 -11.93
C VAL A 40 5.71 10.89 -11.08
N GLN A 41 4.88 10.08 -11.73
CA GLN A 41 3.90 9.21 -11.09
C GLN A 41 4.31 7.77 -11.34
N GLY A 42 4.19 6.93 -10.32
CA GLY A 42 4.51 5.53 -10.48
C GLY A 42 3.90 4.66 -9.39
N THR A 43 4.03 3.36 -9.60
CA THR A 43 3.54 2.34 -8.67
C THR A 43 4.65 1.34 -8.37
N LEU A 44 4.91 1.13 -7.09
CA LEU A 44 5.71 0.02 -6.59
C LEU A 44 4.77 -1.07 -6.11
N GLN A 45 4.97 -2.30 -6.57
CA GLN A 45 4.18 -3.45 -6.16
C GLN A 45 5.10 -4.62 -5.82
N ASN A 46 4.78 -5.39 -4.79
CA ASN A 46 5.44 -6.67 -4.57
C ASN A 46 4.96 -7.69 -5.61
N LYS A 47 5.75 -8.76 -5.81
CA LYS A 47 5.41 -9.79 -6.80
C LYS A 47 4.19 -10.60 -6.37
N TYR A 48 4.20 -11.22 -5.19
CA TYR A 48 3.08 -11.88 -4.49
C TYR A 48 3.57 -12.27 -3.08
N GLY A 49 2.81 -12.01 -2.02
CA GLY A 49 3.16 -12.41 -0.66
C GLY A 49 2.12 -13.33 -0.03
N ASP A 50 2.55 -14.45 0.55
CA ASP A 50 1.67 -15.35 1.31
C ASP A 50 1.12 -14.70 2.57
N ASN A 51 1.91 -13.80 3.16
CA ASN A 51 1.55 -13.06 4.35
C ASN A 51 1.45 -11.57 4.01
N LEU A 52 0.29 -10.97 4.29
CA LEU A 52 0.01 -9.56 4.05
C LEU A 52 1.00 -8.62 4.75
N LEU A 53 1.37 -8.91 6.00
CA LEU A 53 2.32 -8.10 6.75
C LEU A 53 3.68 -8.07 6.05
N ASN A 54 4.15 -9.23 5.58
CA ASN A 54 5.42 -9.31 4.85
C ASN A 54 5.33 -8.59 3.50
N ALA A 55 4.21 -8.73 2.79
CA ALA A 55 3.97 -8.01 1.54
C ALA A 55 4.08 -6.49 1.74
N ILE A 56 3.44 -5.94 2.77
CA ILE A 56 3.49 -4.50 3.08
C ILE A 56 4.91 -4.09 3.47
N LYS A 57 5.59 -4.85 4.35
CA LYS A 57 6.97 -4.56 4.76
C LYS A 57 7.93 -4.49 3.58
N THR A 58 7.86 -5.45 2.65
CA THR A 58 8.72 -5.45 1.46
C THR A 58 8.53 -4.19 0.62
N VAL A 59 7.29 -3.77 0.38
CA VAL A 59 7.03 -2.58 -0.44
C VAL A 59 7.42 -1.30 0.30
N LEU A 60 7.29 -1.25 1.64
CA LEU A 60 7.79 -0.15 2.45
C LEU A 60 9.32 -0.04 2.37
N GLU A 61 10.04 -1.14 2.57
CA GLU A 61 11.51 -1.16 2.48
C GLU A 61 12.00 -0.75 1.08
N ASP A 62 11.33 -1.20 0.02
CA ASP A 62 11.66 -0.82 -1.35
C ASP A 62 11.34 0.66 -1.62
N SER A 63 10.26 1.19 -1.04
CA SER A 63 9.93 2.61 -1.13
C SER A 63 10.97 3.50 -0.43
N GLU A 64 11.47 3.09 0.74
CA GLU A 64 12.54 3.79 1.46
C GLU A 64 13.85 3.79 0.65
N LYS A 65 14.23 2.66 0.06
CA LYS A 65 15.41 2.57 -0.82
C LYS A 65 15.32 3.48 -2.04
N MET A 66 14.10 3.73 -2.54
CA MET A 66 13.84 4.63 -3.66
C MET A 66 13.68 6.09 -3.23
N GLY A 67 13.78 6.40 -1.94
CA GLY A 67 13.62 7.75 -1.40
C GLY A 67 12.19 8.28 -1.42
N ILE A 68 11.19 7.38 -1.47
CA ILE A 68 9.78 7.75 -1.44
C ILE A 68 9.37 7.97 0.02
N ARG A 69 8.87 9.17 0.32
CA ARG A 69 8.41 9.53 1.67
C ARG A 69 6.94 9.19 1.87
N MET A 70 6.63 8.51 2.97
CA MET A 70 5.25 8.32 3.42
C MET A 70 4.75 9.62 4.06
N MET A 71 3.87 10.33 3.37
CA MET A 71 3.20 11.52 3.88
C MET A 71 1.88 11.13 4.55
N SER A 72 1.76 11.54 5.81
CA SER A 72 0.51 11.46 6.58
C SER A 72 0.15 12.86 7.07
N LEU A 73 -1.14 13.13 7.20
CA LEU A 73 -1.59 14.40 7.79
C LEU A 73 -1.16 14.45 9.26
N PRO A 74 -0.84 15.64 9.81
CA PRO A 74 -0.48 15.78 11.22
C PRO A 74 -1.55 15.17 12.14
N GLY A 75 -1.15 14.20 12.96
CA GLY A 75 -2.06 13.47 13.87
C GLY A 75 -2.89 12.36 13.21
N GLN A 76 -2.64 12.04 11.94
CA GLN A 76 -3.22 10.87 11.27
C GLN A 76 -2.18 9.78 11.09
N ASN A 77 -2.62 8.54 11.26
CA ASN A 77 -1.84 7.38 10.89
C ASN A 77 -1.77 7.29 9.35
N PRO A 78 -0.71 6.69 8.80
CA PRO A 78 -0.69 6.38 7.38
C PRO A 78 -1.84 5.42 7.04
N ARG A 79 -2.31 5.41 5.79
CA ARG A 79 -3.52 4.66 5.40
C ARG A 79 -3.20 3.35 4.69
N LEU A 80 -3.96 2.31 5.02
CA LEU A 80 -3.97 1.02 4.34
C LEU A 80 -5.27 0.89 3.54
N TYR A 81 -5.19 1.08 2.22
CA TYR A 81 -6.34 1.06 1.33
C TYR A 81 -6.63 -0.36 0.83
N ILE A 82 -7.80 -0.90 1.19
CA ILE A 82 -8.26 -2.19 0.68
C ILE A 82 -8.91 -1.94 -0.68
N LYS A 83 -8.21 -2.29 -1.77
CA LYS A 83 -8.70 -2.04 -3.14
C LYS A 83 -9.42 -3.22 -3.73
N GLU A 84 -9.00 -4.44 -3.41
CA GLU A 84 -9.55 -5.65 -4.01
C GLU A 84 -9.41 -6.83 -3.05
N LEU A 85 -10.53 -7.49 -2.74
CA LEU A 85 -10.55 -8.75 -1.99
C LEU A 85 -11.26 -9.79 -2.84
N PHE A 86 -10.54 -10.84 -3.22
CA PHE A 86 -11.14 -11.96 -3.94
C PHE A 86 -11.93 -12.85 -2.99
N VAL A 87 -11.42 -13.07 -1.76
CA VAL A 87 -12.18 -13.71 -0.69
C VAL A 87 -12.45 -12.68 0.40
N ASN A 88 -13.69 -12.20 0.43
CA ASN A 88 -14.17 -11.31 1.47
C ASN A 88 -14.74 -12.13 2.65
N ASN A 89 -13.86 -12.68 3.49
CA ASN A 89 -14.22 -13.45 4.68
C ASN A 89 -13.53 -12.91 5.95
N SER A 90 -13.94 -13.40 7.11
CA SER A 90 -13.40 -12.97 8.40
C SER A 90 -11.89 -13.16 8.52
N GLU A 91 -11.34 -14.24 7.96
CA GLU A 91 -9.90 -14.54 7.98
C GLU A 91 -9.09 -13.50 7.20
N SER A 92 -9.57 -13.07 6.04
CA SER A 92 -8.92 -12.01 5.26
C SER A 92 -8.93 -10.69 6.01
N TRP A 93 -10.04 -10.34 6.67
CA TRP A 93 -10.13 -9.15 7.52
C TRP A 93 -9.23 -9.22 8.75
N GLU A 94 -9.10 -10.39 9.37
CA GLU A 94 -8.19 -10.59 10.50
C GLU A 94 -6.72 -10.36 10.09
N GLN A 95 -6.31 -10.88 8.92
CA GLN A 95 -4.97 -10.62 8.40
C GLN A 95 -4.72 -9.14 8.11
N ILE A 96 -5.72 -8.43 7.58
CA ILE A 96 -5.65 -6.98 7.33
C ILE A 96 -5.49 -6.22 8.65
N GLN A 97 -6.30 -6.56 9.66
CA GLN A 97 -6.25 -5.87 10.95
C GLN A 97 -4.91 -6.11 11.65
N VAL A 98 -4.42 -7.36 11.68
CA VAL A 98 -3.11 -7.70 12.26
C VAL A 98 -1.99 -6.92 11.56
N ALA A 99 -2.03 -6.82 10.24
CA ALA A 99 -1.02 -6.09 9.48
C ALA A 99 -1.10 -4.57 9.72
N ALA A 100 -2.31 -4.03 9.82
CA ALA A 100 -2.54 -2.62 10.09
C ALA A 100 -2.08 -2.23 11.49
N ASP A 101 -2.45 -3.01 12.51
CA ASP A 101 -2.07 -2.76 13.90
C ASP A 101 -0.54 -2.85 14.09
N ALA A 102 0.10 -3.84 13.46
CA ALA A 102 1.55 -4.05 13.55
C ALA A 102 2.38 -2.90 12.95
N LEU A 103 1.82 -2.17 11.98
CA LEU A 103 2.47 -1.08 11.27
C LEU A 103 1.83 0.29 11.57
N ASN A 104 0.89 0.33 12.52
CA ASN A 104 0.12 1.51 12.90
C ASN A 104 -0.56 2.21 11.69
N PHE A 105 -1.14 1.44 10.78
CA PHE A 105 -1.94 1.96 9.67
C PHE A 105 -3.42 2.10 10.06
N GLU A 106 -4.06 3.11 9.49
CA GLU A 106 -5.53 3.24 9.48
C GLU A 106 -6.11 2.46 8.29
N VAL A 107 -7.00 1.50 8.55
CA VAL A 107 -7.62 0.67 7.52
C VAL A 107 -8.71 1.44 6.80
N MET A 108 -8.56 1.62 5.49
CA MET A 108 -9.53 2.27 4.62
C MET A 108 -10.15 1.24 3.68
N ASN A 109 -11.40 0.86 3.92
CA ASN A 109 -12.14 -0.02 3.02
C ASN A 109 -12.55 0.73 1.75
N CYS A 110 -11.95 0.38 0.61
CA CYS A 110 -12.24 0.95 -0.70
C CYS A 110 -12.81 -0.09 -1.69
N LEU A 111 -13.38 -1.19 -1.18
CA LEU A 111 -14.09 -2.15 -2.02
C LEU A 111 -15.34 -1.47 -2.58
N ASP A 112 -15.52 -1.52 -3.90
CA ASP A 112 -16.77 -1.07 -4.53
C ASP A 112 -17.94 -1.89 -3.95
N LYS A 113 -19.00 -1.18 -3.54
CA LYS A 113 -20.25 -1.79 -3.04
C LYS A 113 -21.13 -2.24 -4.19
#